data_AF-A0A0D2T0L9-F1
#
_entry.id   AF-A0A0D2T0L9-F1
#
_cell.length_a   1.000
_cell.length_b   1.000
_cell.length_c   1.000
_cell.angle_alpha   90.00
_cell.angle_beta   90.00
_cell.angle_gamma   90.00
#
_symmetry.space_group_name_H-M   'P 1'
#
loop_
_entity.id
_entity.type
_entity.pdbx_description
1 polymer ?
#
loop_
_entity_poly.entity_id
_entity_poly.type
_entity_poly.pdbx_seq_one_letter_code
_entity_poly.pdbx_strand_id
1 'polypeptide(L)'
;MVMRSMLCFTKLVAQALNVVNCAKKGTLVLEHKDERDLGLHLLQFAEVVEEACTNLLPNVVCDYLYNLSEIFSKFYSNPECKVKDVAMKL
;
A
#
# COMPACT_ATOMS: atom_id res chain seq x y z
N MET A 1 -25.75 -5.99 5.20
CA MET A 1 -24.59 -5.89 4.29
C MET A 1 -23.62 -4.75 4.62
N VAL A 2 -24.00 -3.72 5.41
CA VAL A 2 -23.13 -2.57 5.77
C VAL A 2 -22.07 -2.88 6.85
N MET A 3 -22.16 -4.03 7.54
CA MET A 3 -21.23 -4.35 8.64
C MET A 3 -19.84 -4.82 8.20
N ARG A 4 -19.63 -5.23 6.94
CA ARG A 4 -18.30 -5.68 6.47
C ARG A 4 -17.32 -4.52 6.21
N SER A 5 -17.81 -3.40 5.68
CA SER A 5 -17.00 -2.19 5.44
C SER A 5 -16.38 -1.61 6.73
N MET A 6 -17.12 -1.58 7.85
CA MET A 6 -16.61 -1.11 9.15
C MET A 6 -15.57 -2.05 9.80
N LEU A 7 -15.65 -3.35 9.52
CA LEU A 7 -14.69 -4.36 9.97
C LEU A 7 -13.40 -4.36 9.12
N CYS A 8 -13.47 -3.95 7.85
CA CYS A 8 -12.29 -3.76 6.99
C CYS A 8 -11.50 -2.50 7.39
N PHE A 9 -12.19 -1.38 7.62
CA PHE A 9 -11.58 -0.10 8.00
C PHE A 9 -10.79 -0.18 9.33
N THR A 10 -11.35 -0.88 10.32
CA THR A 10 -10.67 -1.12 11.61
C THR A 10 -9.48 -2.08 11.49
N LYS A 11 -9.53 -3.05 10.57
CA LYS A 11 -8.39 -3.92 10.22
C LYS A 11 -7.30 -3.15 9.48
N LEU A 12 -7.65 -2.23 8.58
CA LEU A 12 -6.70 -1.42 7.82
C LEU A 12 -5.94 -0.45 8.73
N VAL A 13 -6.60 0.21 9.68
CA VAL A 13 -5.90 1.05 10.66
C VAL A 13 -4.93 0.22 11.50
N ALA A 14 -5.31 -1.00 11.91
CA ALA A 14 -4.42 -1.90 12.63
C ALA A 14 -3.26 -2.45 11.77
N GLN A 15 -3.49 -2.72 10.49
CA GLN A 15 -2.46 -3.18 9.54
C GLN A 15 -1.53 -2.06 9.08
N ALA A 16 -2.04 -0.84 8.88
CA ALA A 16 -1.24 0.36 8.60
C ALA A 16 -0.38 0.74 9.80
N LEU A 17 -0.93 0.67 11.02
CA LEU A 17 -0.15 0.81 12.25
C LEU A 17 0.95 -0.28 12.34
N ASN A 18 0.71 -1.47 11.81
CA ASN A 18 1.70 -2.55 11.77
C ASN A 18 2.75 -2.40 10.65
N VAL A 19 2.40 -1.88 9.47
CA VAL A 19 3.41 -1.54 8.44
C VAL A 19 4.34 -0.42 8.92
N VAL A 20 3.82 0.48 9.75
CA VAL A 20 4.65 1.48 10.45
C VAL A 20 5.50 0.85 11.58
N ASN A 21 5.13 -0.33 12.13
CA ASN A 21 5.68 -0.79 13.42
C ASN A 21 6.19 -2.25 13.53
N CYS A 22 6.00 -3.17 12.58
CA CYS A 22 6.41 -4.59 12.66
C CYS A 22 6.52 -5.22 11.24
N ALA A 23 7.65 -5.66 10.70
CA ALA A 23 8.74 -6.46 11.26
C ALA A 23 8.29 -7.80 11.90
N LYS A 24 7.66 -8.72 11.15
CA LYS A 24 7.57 -10.16 11.53
C LYS A 24 7.64 -11.13 10.34
N LYS A 25 8.76 -11.06 9.60
CA LYS A 25 9.47 -12.09 8.80
C LYS A 25 10.30 -11.33 7.75
N GLY A 26 11.47 -10.85 8.15
CA GLY A 26 12.23 -9.83 7.42
C GLY A 26 11.83 -8.43 7.88
N THR A 27 12.80 -7.64 8.34
CA THR A 27 12.57 -6.28 8.82
C THR A 27 12.41 -5.37 7.61
N LEU A 28 11.17 -5.12 7.20
CA LEU A 28 10.85 -4.13 6.18
C LEU A 28 10.78 -2.77 6.87
N VAL A 29 11.87 -2.00 6.80
CA VAL A 29 11.98 -0.65 7.36
C VAL A 29 11.66 0.34 6.25
N LEU A 30 10.67 1.22 6.47
CA LEU A 30 10.30 2.31 5.54
C LEU A 30 10.80 3.62 6.13
N GLU A 31 12.01 4.02 5.74
CA GLU A 31 12.69 5.21 6.28
C GLU A 31 12.21 6.47 5.57
N HIS A 32 12.07 6.39 4.24
CA HIS A 32 11.70 7.54 3.43
C HIS A 32 10.18 7.76 3.43
N LYS A 33 9.75 9.00 3.20
CA LYS A 33 8.33 9.33 3.09
C LYS A 33 7.68 8.62 1.90
N ASP A 34 8.33 8.63 0.74
CA ASP A 34 7.81 8.01 -0.49
C ASP A 34 7.64 6.48 -0.34
N GLU A 35 8.51 5.83 0.43
CA GLU A 35 8.40 4.42 0.82
C GLU A 35 7.13 4.13 1.62
N ARG A 36 6.85 4.98 2.63
CA ARG A 36 5.63 4.89 3.44
C ARG A 36 4.39 5.20 2.64
N ASP A 37 4.44 6.22 1.79
CA ASP A 37 3.31 6.64 0.95
C ASP A 37 2.95 5.51 -0.02
N LEU A 38 3.95 4.88 -0.68
CA LEU A 38 3.75 3.72 -1.53
C LEU A 38 3.21 2.51 -0.76
N GLY A 39 3.83 2.18 0.39
CA GLY A 39 3.41 1.05 1.22
C GLY A 39 1.97 1.19 1.74
N LEU A 40 1.59 2.40 2.17
CA LEU A 40 0.24 2.70 2.62
C LEU A 40 -0.76 2.60 1.47
N HIS A 41 -0.42 3.12 0.29
CA HIS A 41 -1.30 3.04 -0.87
C HIS A 41 -1.55 1.59 -1.28
N LEU A 42 -0.51 0.74 -1.26
CA LEU A 42 -0.64 -0.70 -1.54
C LEU A 42 -1.58 -1.43 -0.57
N LEU A 43 -1.59 -1.05 0.72
CA LEU A 43 -2.53 -1.62 1.70
C LEU A 43 -3.99 -1.30 1.37
N GLN A 44 -4.25 -0.12 0.78
CA GLN A 44 -5.61 0.34 0.45
C GLN A 44 -6.24 -0.44 -0.71
N PHE A 45 -5.46 -1.20 -1.50
CA PHE A 45 -5.98 -1.96 -2.63
C PHE A 45 -7.14 -2.88 -2.27
N ALA A 46 -7.08 -3.54 -1.10
CA ALA A 46 -8.13 -4.45 -0.66
C ALA A 46 -9.49 -3.73 -0.49
N GLU A 47 -9.48 -2.50 0.02
CA GLU A 47 -10.69 -1.70 0.20
C GLU A 47 -11.22 -1.17 -1.12
N VAL A 48 -10.32 -0.72 -2.00
CA VAL A 48 -10.67 -0.25 -3.36
C VAL A 48 -11.39 -1.35 -4.14
N VAL A 49 -10.93 -2.60 -4.05
CA VAL A 49 -11.60 -3.74 -4.70
C VAL A 49 -12.96 -4.04 -4.05
N GLU A 50 -13.04 -4.00 -2.72
CA GLU A 50 -14.32 -4.19 -2.02
C GLU A 50 -15.34 -3.10 -2.39
N GLU A 51 -14.91 -1.84 -2.48
CA GLU A 51 -15.72 -0.70 -2.90
C GLU A 51 -16.21 -0.87 -4.34
N ALA A 52 -15.31 -1.20 -5.27
CA ALA A 52 -15.66 -1.41 -6.67
C ALA A 52 -16.69 -2.54 -6.84
N CYS A 53 -16.54 -3.64 -6.09
CA CYS A 53 -17.52 -4.73 -6.10
C CYS A 53 -18.85 -4.35 -5.44
N THR A 54 -18.81 -3.58 -4.35
CA THR A 54 -20.01 -3.17 -3.61
C THR A 54 -20.86 -2.17 -4.40
N ASN A 55 -20.21 -1.22 -5.07
CA ASN A 55 -20.86 -0.16 -5.81
C ASN A 55 -21.03 -0.47 -7.31
N LEU A 56 -20.47 -1.59 -7.78
CA LEU A 56 -20.44 -2.00 -9.19
C LEU A 56 -19.75 -0.96 -10.10
N LEU A 57 -18.66 -0.36 -9.61
CA LEU A 57 -17.92 0.71 -10.26
C LEU A 57 -16.47 0.28 -10.56
N PRO A 58 -16.19 -0.36 -11.72
CA PRO A 58 -14.86 -0.83 -12.05
C PRO A 58 -13.85 0.32 -12.29
N ASN A 59 -14.33 1.53 -12.62
CA ASN A 59 -13.48 2.70 -12.81
C ASN A 59 -12.71 3.07 -11.54
N VAL A 60 -13.25 2.79 -10.35
CA VAL A 60 -12.59 3.06 -9.06
C VAL A 60 -11.25 2.31 -8.96
N VAL A 61 -11.19 1.08 -9.47
CA VAL A 61 -9.93 0.31 -9.53
C VAL A 61 -8.97 0.94 -10.53
N CYS A 62 -9.46 1.40 -11.69
CA CYS A 62 -8.63 2.06 -12.69
C CYS A 62 -8.00 3.37 -12.14
N ASP A 63 -8.79 4.18 -11.44
CA ASP A 63 -8.33 5.43 -10.83
C ASP A 63 -7.27 5.15 -9.75
N TYR A 64 -7.49 4.12 -8.93
CA TYR A 64 -6.48 3.65 -7.96
C TYR A 64 -5.18 3.22 -8.65
N LEU A 65 -5.24 2.42 -9.71
CA LEU A 65 -4.05 1.96 -10.43
C LEU A 65 -3.29 3.12 -11.09
N TYR A 66 -4.01 4.12 -11.60
CA TYR A 66 -3.40 5.35 -12.12
C TYR A 66 -2.63 6.07 -11.00
N ASN A 67 -3.27 6.34 -9.87
CA ASN A 67 -2.63 7.01 -8.74
C ASN A 67 -1.43 6.22 -8.18
N LEU A 68 -1.55 4.89 -8.09
CA LEU A 68 -0.47 4.01 -7.70
C LEU A 68 0.74 4.15 -8.64
N SER A 69 0.52 4.26 -9.94
CA SER A 69 1.59 4.45 -10.92
C SER A 69 2.32 5.78 -10.75
N GLU A 70 1.62 6.85 -10.39
CA GLU A 70 2.23 8.15 -10.08
C GLU A 70 3.06 8.11 -8.79
N ILE A 71 2.54 7.48 -7.74
CA ILE A 71 3.25 7.30 -6.46
C ILE A 71 4.50 6.43 -6.66
N PHE A 72 4.39 5.35 -7.42
CA PHE A 72 5.52 4.50 -7.78
C PHE A 72 6.57 5.25 -8.59
N SER A 73 6.15 6.08 -9.55
CA SER A 73 7.08 6.88 -10.36
C SER A 73 7.87 7.88 -9.51
N LYS A 74 7.23 8.48 -8.50
CA LYS A 74 7.88 9.36 -7.51
C LYS A 74 8.89 8.59 -6.65
N PHE A 75 8.47 7.45 -6.10
CA PHE A 75 9.34 6.53 -5.35
C PHE A 75 10.59 6.13 -6.16
N TYR A 76 10.42 5.73 -7.42
CA TYR A 76 11.52 5.29 -8.28
C TYR A 76 12.47 6.43 -8.69
N SER A 77 11.93 7.65 -8.83
CA SER A 77 12.73 8.83 -9.19
C SER A 77 13.64 9.28 -8.05
N ASN A 78 13.27 8.98 -6.79
CA ASN A 78 14.04 9.36 -5.62
C ASN A 78 15.28 8.46 -5.44
N PRO A 79 16.52 9.01 -5.50
CA PRO A 79 17.75 8.23 -5.39
C PRO A 79 17.93 7.45 -4.08
N GLU A 80 17.32 7.92 -2.99
CA GLU A 80 17.38 7.28 -1.67
C GLU A 80 16.46 6.06 -1.56
N CYS A 81 15.38 6.04 -2.35
CA CYS A 81 14.39 4.98 -2.39
C CYS A 81 14.71 3.89 -3.44
N LYS A 82 15.72 4.10 -4.28
CA LYS A 82 16.10 3.10 -5.29
C LYS A 82 16.62 1.86 -4.59
N VAL A 83 16.00 0.72 -4.92
CA VAL A 83 16.54 -0.60 -4.59
C VAL A 83 17.86 -0.76 -5.36
N LYS A 84 18.95 -0.32 -4.74
CA LYS A 84 20.30 -0.74 -5.11
C LYS A 84 20.32 -2.21 -4.77
N ASP A 85 20.52 -3.07 -5.77
CA ASP A 85 20.54 -4.52 -5.63
C ASP A 85 20.97 -4.92 -4.22
N VAL A 86 20.02 -5.34 -3.40
CA VAL A 86 20.34 -6.03 -2.17
C VAL A 86 21.10 -7.23 -2.67
N ALA A 87 22.41 -7.22 -2.44
CA ALA A 87 23.24 -8.38 -2.58
C ALA A 87 22.47 -9.55 -1.97
N MET A 88 22.00 -10.46 -2.81
CA MET A 88 22.00 -11.87 -2.47
C MET A 88 23.47 -12.22 -2.21
N LYS A 89 23.97 -11.88 -1.02
CA LYS A 89 24.99 -12.71 -0.39
C LYS A 89 24.25 -13.94 0.11
N LEU A 90 24.13 -14.92 -0.79
CA LEU A 90 24.20 -16.32 -0.39
C LEU A 90 25.53 -16.56 0.33
#